data_AF-A0A446AZK5-F1
#
_entry.id   AF-A0A446AZK5-F1
#
_cell.length_a   1.000
_cell.length_b   1.000
_cell.length_c   1.000
_cell.angle_alpha   90.00
_cell.angle_beta   90.00
_cell.angle_gamma   90.00
#
_symmetry.space_group_name_H-M   'P 1'
#
loop_
_entity.id
_entity.type
_entity.pdbx_description
1 polymer ?
#
loop_
_entity_poly.entity_id
_entity_poly.type
_entity_poly.pdbx_seq_one_letter_code
_entity_poly.pdbx_strand_id
1 'polypeptide(L)' 'MNRLSIPRQTQQQRAGATTIAGPWPSYSQFKSFPERERWVLYGSTKAYRATLEDQGLAMSESYEAFVRRVTEGLDL' A
#
# COMPACT_ATOMS: atom_id res chain seq x y z
N MET A 1 32.63 3.36 -17.29
CA MET A 1 32.29 2.67 -16.01
C MET A 1 31.29 3.55 -15.26
N ASN A 2 29.98 3.42 -15.52
CA ASN A 2 28.96 4.21 -14.82
C ASN A 2 28.40 3.41 -13.64
N ARG A 3 28.58 3.93 -12.42
CA ARG A 3 27.97 3.36 -11.22
C ARG A 3 26.48 3.70 -11.20
N LEU A 4 25.65 2.67 -11.27
CA LEU A 4 24.22 2.76 -11.00
C LEU A 4 24.03 3.03 -9.49
N SER A 5 23.68 4.27 -9.15
CA SER A 5 23.31 4.67 -7.79
C SER A 5 21.90 4.16 -7.49
N ILE A 6 21.78 2.91 -7.04
CA ILE A 6 20.52 2.36 -6.54
C ILE A 6 20.23 3.06 -5.20
N PRO A 7 19.10 3.76 -5.02
CA PRO A 7 18.77 4.31 -3.71
C PRO A 7 18.65 3.16 -2.72
N ARG A 8 19.39 3.26 -1.63
CA ARG A 8 19.35 2.31 -0.51
C ARG A 8 17.94 2.32 0.06
N GLN A 9 17.11 1.37 -0.38
CA GLN A 9 15.96 0.95 0.39
C GLN A 9 16.52 0.28 1.65
N THR A 10 16.76 1.08 2.68
CA THR A 10 16.94 0.61 4.06
C THR A 10 15.60 0.10 4.55
N GLN A 11 15.08 -0.92 3.87
CA GLN A 11 14.04 -1.78 4.36
C GLN A 11 14.76 -2.72 5.30
N GLN A 12 14.94 -2.24 6.52
CA GLN A 12 15.34 -3.04 7.66
C GLN A 12 14.33 -4.18 7.72
N GLN A 13 14.69 -5.32 7.10
CA GLN A 13 14.03 -6.59 7.29
C GLN A 13 14.06 -6.82 8.79
N ARG A 14 12.96 -6.50 9.48
CA ARG A 14 12.70 -7.06 10.80
C ARG A 14 12.81 -8.56 10.59
N ALA A 15 13.80 -9.18 11.22
CA ALA A 15 14.17 -10.56 11.04
C ALA A 15 12.91 -11.45 11.04
N GLY A 16 12.45 -11.87 9.85
CA GLY A 16 11.26 -12.71 9.65
C GLY A 16 10.14 -12.15 8.76
N ALA A 17 10.03 -10.83 8.54
CA ALA A 17 8.94 -10.27 7.73
C ALA A 17 9.32 -10.14 6.24
N THR A 18 8.54 -10.77 5.35
CA THR A 18 8.73 -10.61 3.89
C THR A 18 8.11 -9.30 3.47
N THR A 19 8.89 -8.44 2.81
CA THR A 19 8.35 -7.14 2.40
C THR A 19 7.87 -7.17 0.96
N ILE A 20 6.63 -6.75 0.75
CA ILE A 20 6.04 -6.55 -0.57
C ILE A 20 6.56 -5.22 -1.09
N ALA A 21 7.30 -5.26 -2.20
CA ALA A 21 7.61 -4.08 -3.00
C ALA A 21 6.59 -3.98 -4.14
N GLY A 22 6.14 -2.77 -4.47
CA GLY A 22 5.06 -2.52 -5.45
C GLY A 22 5.32 -3.08 -6.86
N PRO A 23 4.41 -2.83 -7.82
CA PRO A 23 3.47 -1.71 -7.85
C PRO A 23 2.23 -1.90 -6.96
N TRP A 24 1.78 -0.80 -6.36
CA TRP A 24 0.60 -0.81 -5.50
C TRP A 24 -0.70 -0.76 -6.32
N PRO A 25 -1.80 -1.38 -5.86
CA PRO A 25 -3.05 -1.38 -6.59
C PRO A 25 -3.62 0.03 -6.77
N SER A 26 -4.06 0.39 -7.97
CA SER A 26 -4.77 1.65 -8.20
C SER A 26 -6.27 1.50 -7.94
N TYR A 27 -6.85 2.50 -7.27
CA TYR A 27 -8.28 2.54 -6.98
C TYR A 27 -9.08 3.49 -7.88
N SER A 28 -8.41 4.15 -8.84
CA SER A 28 -9.03 5.17 -9.70
C SER A 28 -10.26 4.70 -10.48
N GLN A 29 -10.35 3.40 -10.77
CA GLN A 29 -11.51 2.80 -11.44
C GLN A 29 -12.80 2.82 -10.60
N PHE A 30 -12.69 2.98 -9.28
CA PHE A 30 -13.82 2.98 -8.35
C PHE A 30 -14.29 4.39 -7.97
N LYS A 31 -13.69 5.45 -8.55
CA LYS A 31 -14.07 6.85 -8.26
C LYS A 31 -15.53 7.14 -8.59
N SER A 32 -16.06 6.49 -9.62
CA SER A 32 -17.45 6.67 -10.06
C SER A 32 -18.47 5.93 -9.19
N PHE A 33 -18.03 5.17 -8.18
CA PHE A 33 -18.95 4.44 -7.31
C PHE A 33 -19.66 5.38 -6.33
N PRO A 34 -20.85 5.01 -5.84
CA PRO A 34 -21.50 5.71 -4.75
C PRO A 34 -20.55 5.89 -3.56
N GLU A 35 -20.61 7.03 -2.90
CA GLU A 35 -19.71 7.36 -1.78
C GLU A 35 -19.66 6.26 -0.71
N ARG A 36 -20.83 5.69 -0.36
CA ARG A 36 -20.92 4.56 0.56
C ARG A 36 -20.05 3.38 0.14
N GLU A 37 -20.06 3.02 -1.14
CA GLU A 37 -19.26 1.91 -1.66
C GLU A 37 -17.76 2.23 -1.64
N ARG A 38 -17.39 3.48 -1.91
CA ARG A 38 -16.01 3.97 -1.80
C ARG A 38 -15.50 3.84 -0.37
N TRP A 39 -16.30 4.23 0.63
CA TRP A 39 -15.99 4.02 2.05
C TRP A 39 -15.87 2.54 2.45
N VAL A 40 -16.74 1.67 1.91
CA VAL A 40 -16.64 0.22 2.14
C VAL A 40 -15.33 -0.31 1.55
N LEU A 41 -14.97 0.11 0.34
CA LEU A 41 -13.73 -0.33 -0.31
C LEU A 41 -12.48 0.16 0.45
N TYR A 42 -12.51 1.39 0.97
CA TYR A 42 -11.46 1.91 1.86
C TYR A 42 -11.28 1.03 3.11
N GLY A 43 -12.39 0.67 3.77
CA GLY A 43 -12.38 -0.23 4.92
C GLY A 43 -11.80 -1.61 4.58
N SER A 44 -12.27 -2.23 3.51
CA SER A 44 -11.78 -3.54 3.04
C SER A 44 -10.28 -3.51 2.70
N THR A 45 -9.82 -2.43 2.08
CA THR A 45 -8.41 -2.25 1.71
C THR A 45 -7.51 -2.14 2.94
N LYS A 46 -7.95 -1.43 3.98
CA LYS A 46 -7.23 -1.37 5.27
C LYS A 46 -7.19 -2.72 5.97
N ALA A 47 -8.32 -3.43 6.01
CA ALA A 47 -8.39 -4.76 6.60
C ALA A 47 -7.44 -5.73 5.88
N TYR A 48 -7.38 -5.67 4.55
CA TYR A 48 -6.45 -6.48 3.75
C TYR A 48 -4.99 -6.22 4.10
N ARG A 49 -4.58 -4.94 4.24
CA ARG A 49 -3.22 -4.61 4.69
C ARG A 49 -2.92 -5.17 6.08
N ALA A 50 -3.84 -5.04 7.03
CA ALA A 50 -3.66 -5.57 8.38
C ALA A 50 -3.50 -7.10 8.36
N THR A 51 -4.28 -7.80 7.55
CA THR A 51 -4.16 -9.26 7.36
C THR A 51 -2.82 -9.65 6.75
N LEU A 52 -2.28 -8.87 5.80
CA LEU A 52 -0.94 -9.09 5.26
C LEU A 52 0.12 -8.93 6.36
N GLU A 53 0.03 -7.86 7.15
CA GLU A 53 0.97 -7.58 8.24
C GLU A 53 0.95 -8.68 9.33
N ASP A 54 -0.23 -9.23 9.65
CA ASP A 54 -0.41 -10.39 10.55
C ASP A 54 0.28 -11.66 10.03
N GLN A 55 0.24 -11.88 8.71
CA GLN A 55 0.95 -12.98 8.05
C GLN A 55 2.47 -12.76 7.94
N GLY A 56 3.01 -11.69 8.53
CA GLY A 56 4.41 -11.32 8.42
C GLY A 56 4.77 -10.68 7.07
N LEU A 57 3.78 -10.23 6.30
CA LEU A 57 3.98 -9.49 5.06
C LEU A 57 3.89 -7.98 5.33
N ALA A 58 5.04 -7.31 5.33
CA ALA A 58 5.07 -5.86 5.46
C ALA A 58 4.93 -5.20 4.09
N MET A 59 4.24 -4.07 4.00
CA MET A 59 4.33 -3.21 2.81
C MET A 59 5.57 -2.33 2.90
N SER A 60 6.30 -2.19 1.78
CA SER A 60 7.40 -1.21 1.68
C SER A 60 6.91 0.24 1.75
N GLU A 61 5.64 0.52 1.46
CA GLU A 61 5.04 1.85 1.62
C GLU A 61 4.66 2.12 3.08
N SER A 62 4.91 3.35 3.55
CA SER A 62 4.44 3.77 4.86
C SER A 62 2.91 3.70 4.94
N TYR A 63 2.38 3.56 6.15
CA TYR A 63 0.93 3.57 6.35
C TYR A 63 0.28 4.86 5.86
N GLU A 64 0.93 6.02 6.06
CA GLU A 64 0.44 7.31 5.57
C GLU A 64 0.42 7.38 4.03
N ALA A 65 1.47 6.91 3.36
CA ALA A 65 1.52 6.88 1.90
C ALA A 65 0.44 5.97 1.32
N PHE A 66 0.20 4.83 1.96
CA PHE A 66 -0.89 3.93 1.64
C PHE A 66 -2.26 4.61 1.81
N VAL A 67 -2.54 5.21 2.97
CA VAL A 67 -3.83 5.87 3.21
C VAL A 67 -4.06 6.96 2.16
N ARG A 68 -3.08 7.82 1.92
CA ARG A 68 -3.16 8.88 0.92
C ARG A 68 -3.44 8.35 -0.48
N ARG A 69 -2.74 7.30 -0.90
CA ARG A 69 -2.94 6.68 -2.22
C ARG A 69 -4.34 6.09 -2.37
N VAL A 70 -4.84 5.45 -1.32
CA VAL A 70 -6.18 4.83 -1.32
C VAL A 70 -7.26 5.90 -1.34
N THR A 71 -7.13 6.97 -0.54
CA THR A 71 -8.10 8.08 -0.52
C THR A 71 -8.08 8.87 -1.83
N GLU A 72 -6.90 9.22 -2.36
CA GLU A 72 -6.75 9.87 -3.68
C GLU A 72 -7.31 8.99 -4.82
N GLY A 73 -7.12 7.68 -4.72
CA GLY A 73 -7.64 6.70 -5.67
C GLY A 73 -9.16 6.54 -5.58
N LEU A 74 -9.74 6.68 -4.39
CA LEU A 74 -11.18 6.57 -4.15
C LEU A 74 -11.91 7.90 -4.11
N ASP A 75 -11.25 9.04 -4.28
CA ASP A 75 -11.87 10.36 -4.17
C ASP A 75 -12.54 10.62 -2.80
N LEU A 76 -11.93 10.09 -1.72
CA LEU A 76 -12.39 10.22 -0.33
C LEU A 76 -11.64 11.32 0.43
#